data_AF-A0A7W3RR18-F1
#
_entry.id   AF-A0A7W3RR18-F1
#
_cell.length_a   1.000
_cell.length_b   1.000
_cell.length_c   1.000
_cell.angle_alpha   90.00
_cell.angle_beta   90.00
_cell.angle_gamma   90.00
#
_symmetry.space_group_name_H-M   'P 1'
#
loop_
_entity.id
_entity.type
_entity.pdbx_description
1 polymer ?
#
loop_
_entity_poly.entity_id
_entity_poly.type
_entity_poly.pdbx_seq_one_letter_code
_entity_poly.pdbx_strand_id
1 'polypeptide(L)'
;MRAGLRAMVAVAVTAVAVAGCGAGGQGSGPGPDLVVRGTPPARPYGGPLHVRTDEAGGSGTRALLAASGAAGRALECDGKIYDGGGSDPWSAAEGGATPAEGLARYFDMDKPEVPAYGYRVERREADRVLYSFDVGGRTKVAVVVARDQRDRPGWGPETSASCDPAELPERFTATTVWEIWTGRDGRRVPVTRLYTSPGPDHCGWGSARFLGLGDRIYVRDPAGVLARDGFLGAPYVGRLRALPADAYDTGYRRRDERLWLTPDRATAYVRTSHGVEAWPRLKAGVNCD
;
A
#
# COMPACT_ATOMS: atom_id res chain seq x y z
N MET A 1 15.25 29.10 -78.02
CA MET A 1 14.71 27.99 -77.20
C MET A 1 14.88 28.36 -75.73
N ARG A 2 13.87 28.03 -74.92
CA ARG A 2 13.50 28.68 -73.66
C ARG A 2 14.53 28.49 -72.52
N ALA A 3 14.67 29.54 -71.71
CA ALA A 3 15.31 29.53 -70.42
C ALA A 3 14.63 28.56 -69.44
N GLY A 4 15.41 27.99 -68.51
CA GLY A 4 14.91 27.07 -67.49
C GLY A 4 15.81 27.06 -66.27
N LEU A 5 15.67 28.10 -65.44
CA LEU A 5 16.19 28.22 -64.09
C LEU A 5 15.68 27.04 -63.24
N ARG A 6 16.55 26.15 -62.76
CA ARG A 6 16.16 25.11 -61.80
C ARG A 6 16.33 25.67 -60.37
N ALA A 7 15.23 26.19 -59.84
CA ALA A 7 15.10 26.51 -58.42
C ALA A 7 15.15 25.22 -57.59
N MET A 8 16.17 25.08 -56.75
CA MET A 8 16.18 24.07 -55.68
C MET A 8 15.24 24.55 -54.57
N VAL A 9 14.06 23.94 -54.48
CA VAL A 9 13.15 24.09 -53.34
C VAL A 9 13.73 23.26 -52.20
N ALA A 10 14.31 23.93 -51.20
CA ALA A 10 14.70 23.33 -49.94
C ALA A 10 13.42 22.96 -49.16
N VAL A 11 13.13 21.66 -49.05
CA VAL A 11 12.09 21.16 -48.15
C VAL A 11 12.64 21.24 -46.74
N ALA A 12 12.29 22.31 -46.02
CA ALA A 12 12.51 22.39 -44.58
C ALA A 12 11.58 21.36 -43.90
N VAL A 13 12.15 20.25 -43.47
CA VAL A 13 11.47 19.29 -42.59
C VAL A 13 11.42 19.92 -41.20
N THR A 14 10.31 20.59 -40.89
CA THR A 14 10.00 21.04 -39.53
C THR A 14 9.80 19.81 -38.66
N ALA A 15 10.80 19.49 -37.84
CA ALA A 15 10.67 18.50 -36.78
C ALA A 15 9.61 18.96 -35.79
N VAL A 16 8.44 18.31 -35.80
CA VAL A 16 7.45 18.47 -34.74
C VAL A 16 8.01 17.77 -33.52
N ALA A 17 8.67 18.52 -32.64
CA ALA A 17 8.99 18.05 -31.31
C ALA A 17 7.67 17.85 -30.56
N VAL A 18 7.23 16.61 -30.45
CA VAL A 18 6.14 16.24 -29.54
C VAL A 18 6.70 16.37 -28.14
N ALA A 19 6.53 17.56 -27.55
CA ALA A 19 6.68 17.76 -26.12
C ALA A 19 5.60 16.91 -25.44
N GLY A 20 5.97 15.71 -25.01
CA GLY A 20 5.16 14.88 -24.14
C GLY A 20 5.07 15.55 -22.77
N CYS A 21 4.07 16.41 -22.60
CA CYS A 21 3.65 16.92 -21.31
C CYS A 21 3.31 15.76 -20.38
N GLY A 22 3.84 15.78 -19.17
CA GLY A 22 3.47 14.86 -18.11
C GLY A 22 1.96 14.88 -17.88
N ALA A 23 1.35 13.71 -17.99
CA ALA A 23 0.02 13.44 -17.50
C ALA A 23 0.16 12.42 -16.37
N GLY A 24 0.15 12.94 -15.14
CA GLY A 24 -0.29 12.15 -14.00
C GLY A 24 -1.78 11.87 -14.14
N GLY A 25 -2.19 10.67 -13.78
CA GLY A 25 -3.59 10.31 -13.58
C GLY A 25 -4.18 9.38 -14.63
N GLN A 26 -4.44 8.15 -14.19
CA GLN A 26 -5.45 7.22 -14.73
C GLN A 26 -5.11 6.52 -16.06
N GLY A 27 -4.08 5.67 -16.03
CA GLY A 27 -3.97 4.52 -16.92
C GLY A 27 -4.34 3.25 -16.15
N SER A 28 -5.48 2.65 -16.48
CA SER A 28 -5.92 1.36 -15.93
C SER A 28 -5.16 0.22 -16.61
N GLY A 29 -3.99 -0.09 -16.08
CA GLY A 29 -3.16 -1.22 -16.50
C GLY A 29 -1.70 -1.02 -16.09
N PRO A 30 -0.97 -2.09 -15.74
CA PRO A 30 0.40 -1.96 -15.28
C PRO A 30 1.30 -1.43 -16.40
N GLY A 31 2.11 -0.41 -16.06
CA GLY A 31 3.05 0.21 -16.99
C GLY A 31 4.16 -0.75 -17.44
N PRO A 32 4.98 -0.35 -18.44
CA PRO A 32 6.08 -1.17 -18.96
C PRO A 32 7.12 -1.58 -17.89
N ASP A 33 7.10 -0.92 -16.74
CA ASP A 33 8.03 -1.14 -15.63
C ASP A 33 7.52 -2.16 -14.60
N LEU A 34 6.44 -2.91 -14.89
CA LEU A 34 5.91 -3.93 -13.98
C LEU A 34 6.96 -4.97 -13.61
N VAL A 35 7.62 -5.54 -14.63
CA VAL A 35 8.65 -6.56 -14.47
C VAL A 35 9.98 -6.02 -14.96
N VAL A 36 10.94 -5.90 -14.06
CA VAL A 36 12.30 -5.44 -14.35
C VAL A 36 13.27 -6.62 -14.40
N ARG A 37 14.35 -6.44 -15.16
CA ARG A 37 15.49 -7.35 -15.12
C ARG A 37 16.37 -6.99 -13.93
N GLY A 38 16.93 -7.98 -13.24
CA GLY A 38 17.83 -7.73 -12.13
C GLY A 38 18.32 -9.00 -11.45
N THR A 39 19.27 -8.82 -10.55
CA THR A 39 19.78 -9.89 -9.69
C THR A 39 18.69 -10.31 -8.68
N PRO A 40 18.50 -11.61 -8.43
CA PRO A 40 17.62 -12.13 -7.37
C PRO A 40 17.94 -11.53 -5.98
N PRO A 41 17.06 -11.70 -4.98
CA PRO A 41 17.34 -11.20 -3.63
C PRO A 41 18.57 -11.91 -3.06
N ALA A 42 19.14 -11.37 -1.98
CA ALA A 42 20.33 -11.94 -1.36
C ALA A 42 20.12 -13.41 -0.92
N ARG A 43 18.87 -13.80 -0.65
CA ARG A 43 18.45 -15.16 -0.30
C ARG A 43 17.17 -15.51 -1.04
N PRO A 44 17.26 -15.97 -2.30
CA PRO A 44 16.09 -16.38 -3.08
C PRO A 44 15.34 -17.51 -2.38
N TYR A 45 14.02 -17.48 -2.45
CA TYR A 45 13.17 -18.54 -1.92
C TYR A 45 13.47 -19.87 -2.61
N GLY A 46 13.89 -20.86 -1.82
CA GLY A 46 14.27 -22.20 -2.30
C GLY A 46 13.18 -23.27 -2.16
N GLY A 47 12.03 -22.95 -1.55
CA GLY A 47 10.94 -23.90 -1.35
C GLY A 47 10.05 -24.08 -2.59
N PRO A 48 9.10 -25.03 -2.59
CA PRO A 48 8.19 -25.27 -3.72
C PRO A 48 7.30 -24.05 -4.01
N LEU A 49 6.95 -23.83 -5.29
CA LEU A 49 6.00 -22.78 -5.67
C LEU A 49 4.54 -23.20 -5.46
N HIS A 50 4.25 -24.51 -5.44
CA HIS A 50 2.96 -25.02 -4.97
C HIS A 50 3.02 -25.36 -3.50
N VAL A 51 2.30 -24.59 -2.70
CA VAL A 51 2.02 -24.89 -1.30
C VAL A 51 0.52 -24.82 -1.15
N ARG A 52 -0.09 -25.89 -0.64
CA ARG A 52 -1.53 -25.91 -0.37
C ARG A 52 -1.87 -24.76 0.58
N THR A 53 -2.87 -24.00 0.19
CA THR A 53 -3.48 -22.97 1.01
C THR A 53 -4.76 -23.51 1.62
N ASP A 54 -5.03 -23.06 2.84
CA ASP A 54 -6.35 -23.19 3.43
C ASP A 54 -7.09 -21.87 3.17
N GLU A 55 -8.42 -21.92 3.04
CA GLU A 55 -9.21 -20.69 3.11
C GLU A 55 -8.86 -19.97 4.41
N ALA A 56 -8.80 -18.62 4.38
CA ALA A 56 -8.49 -17.81 5.55
C ALA A 56 -9.61 -17.89 6.60
N GLY A 57 -9.74 -19.05 7.25
CA GLY A 57 -10.60 -19.27 8.40
C GLY A 57 -10.00 -18.58 9.61
N GLY A 58 -10.39 -17.33 9.84
CA GLY A 58 -9.99 -16.53 10.99
C GLY A 58 -9.02 -15.39 10.66
N SER A 59 -8.73 -14.58 11.66
CA SER A 59 -7.91 -13.37 11.51
C SER A 59 -6.49 -13.54 12.08
N GLY A 60 -5.56 -12.76 11.54
CA GLY A 60 -4.20 -12.61 12.06
C GLY A 60 -3.12 -13.40 11.33
N THR A 61 -1.88 -13.25 11.81
CA THR A 61 -0.65 -13.68 11.11
C THR A 61 -0.65 -15.16 10.71
N ARG A 62 -1.15 -16.05 11.56
CA ARG A 62 -1.17 -17.50 11.25
C ARG A 62 -2.12 -17.81 10.10
N ALA A 63 -3.31 -17.19 10.09
CA ALA A 63 -4.29 -17.35 9.03
C ALA A 63 -3.75 -16.81 7.70
N LEU A 64 -3.15 -15.61 7.71
CA LEU A 64 -2.51 -15.03 6.53
C LEU A 64 -1.39 -15.92 5.97
N LEU A 65 -0.54 -16.49 6.82
CA LEU A 65 0.51 -17.41 6.37
C LEU A 65 -0.05 -18.72 5.78
N ALA A 66 -1.16 -19.23 6.30
CA ALA A 66 -1.82 -20.41 5.76
C ALA A 66 -2.48 -20.12 4.40
N ALA A 67 -3.06 -18.92 4.24
CA ALA A 67 -3.75 -18.51 3.02
C ALA A 67 -2.81 -18.05 1.89
N SER A 68 -1.56 -17.66 2.20
CA SER A 68 -0.62 -17.07 1.25
C SER A 68 0.40 -18.05 0.65
N GLY A 69 0.33 -19.34 0.99
CA GLY A 69 1.07 -20.41 0.31
C GLY A 69 2.58 -20.16 0.19
N ALA A 70 3.11 -20.24 -1.04
CA ALA A 70 4.53 -20.00 -1.30
C ALA A 70 4.88 -18.51 -1.26
N ALA A 71 3.96 -17.61 -1.63
CA ALA A 71 4.19 -16.17 -1.55
C ALA A 71 4.48 -15.72 -0.10
N GLY A 72 3.68 -16.17 0.87
CA GLY A 72 3.91 -15.85 2.29
C GLY A 72 5.23 -16.39 2.83
N ARG A 73 5.70 -17.54 2.34
CA ARG A 73 6.98 -18.14 2.74
C ARG A 73 8.19 -17.46 2.10
N ALA A 74 8.00 -16.77 0.99
CA ALA A 74 9.04 -16.01 0.31
C ALA A 74 9.28 -14.62 0.94
N LEU A 75 8.38 -14.14 1.80
CA LEU A 75 8.52 -12.84 2.44
C LEU A 75 9.68 -12.80 3.44
N GLU A 76 10.39 -11.68 3.43
CA GLU A 76 11.45 -11.34 4.36
C GLU A 76 11.08 -10.05 5.13
N CYS A 77 9.92 -10.06 5.78
CA CYS A 77 9.44 -8.92 6.57
C CYS A 77 10.32 -8.65 7.81
N ASP A 78 10.33 -7.41 8.27
CA ASP A 78 10.87 -7.04 9.58
C ASP A 78 9.86 -7.38 10.68
N GLY A 79 8.57 -7.22 10.37
CA GLY A 79 7.45 -7.59 11.23
C GLY A 79 6.73 -8.86 10.79
N LYS A 80 5.45 -8.92 11.16
CA LYS A 80 4.51 -9.96 10.72
C LYS A 80 4.07 -9.67 9.28
N ILE A 81 3.64 -10.71 8.57
CA ILE A 81 2.89 -10.54 7.30
C ILE A 81 1.71 -9.59 7.54
N TYR A 82 1.53 -8.65 6.61
CA TYR A 82 0.49 -7.64 6.66
C TYR A 82 -0.78 -8.13 5.96
N ASP A 83 -0.60 -8.62 4.73
CA ASP A 83 -1.68 -9.10 3.89
C ASP A 83 -1.21 -10.30 3.05
N GLY A 84 -2.15 -11.13 2.62
CA GLY A 84 -1.87 -12.28 1.77
C GLY A 84 -3.00 -13.30 1.69
N GLY A 85 -3.09 -13.97 0.55
CA GLY A 85 -4.18 -14.87 0.22
C GLY A 85 -4.05 -15.44 -1.19
N GLY A 86 -5.11 -16.11 -1.65
CA GLY A 86 -5.31 -16.43 -3.05
C GLY A 86 -6.28 -15.45 -3.72
N SER A 87 -6.40 -15.54 -5.04
CA SER A 87 -7.30 -14.68 -5.83
C SER A 87 -8.62 -15.36 -6.16
N ASP A 88 -9.66 -14.62 -6.52
CA ASP A 88 -10.94 -15.21 -6.90
C ASP A 88 -10.89 -15.96 -8.25
N PRO A 89 -11.88 -16.82 -8.57
CA PRO A 89 -12.00 -17.43 -9.90
C PRO A 89 -12.15 -16.40 -11.03
N TRP A 90 -11.76 -16.76 -12.26
CA TRP A 90 -11.91 -15.90 -13.45
C TRP A 90 -12.19 -16.69 -14.73
N SER A 91 -12.66 -16.03 -15.77
CA SER A 91 -12.98 -16.64 -17.07
C SER A 91 -11.77 -16.73 -18.01
N ALA A 92 -11.84 -17.57 -19.05
CA ALA A 92 -10.76 -17.70 -20.05
C ALA A 92 -10.40 -16.39 -20.76
N ALA A 93 -11.33 -15.45 -20.90
CA ALA A 93 -11.08 -14.13 -21.48
C ALA A 93 -10.25 -13.23 -20.55
N GLU A 94 -10.23 -13.53 -19.26
CA GLU A 94 -9.50 -12.77 -18.23
C GLU A 94 -8.12 -13.35 -17.94
N GLY A 95 -7.84 -14.60 -18.33
CA GLY A 95 -6.51 -15.19 -18.21
C GLY A 95 -5.45 -14.48 -19.05
N GLY A 96 -4.24 -14.33 -18.50
CA GLY A 96 -3.07 -13.87 -19.25
C GLY A 96 -2.49 -14.96 -20.15
N ALA A 97 -1.91 -14.57 -21.30
CA ALA A 97 -1.16 -15.46 -22.18
C ALA A 97 0.27 -15.72 -21.67
N THR A 98 0.81 -14.81 -20.85
CA THR A 98 2.16 -14.90 -20.27
C THR A 98 2.16 -14.77 -18.75
N PRO A 99 3.20 -15.23 -18.04
CA PRO A 99 3.31 -15.02 -16.60
C PRO A 99 3.29 -13.54 -16.19
N ALA A 100 3.85 -12.65 -17.01
CA ALA A 100 3.85 -11.22 -16.73
C ALA A 100 2.44 -10.61 -16.87
N GLU A 101 1.66 -11.08 -17.85
CA GLU A 101 0.24 -10.75 -17.94
C GLU A 101 -0.55 -11.35 -16.77
N GLY A 102 -0.18 -12.54 -16.29
CA GLY A 102 -0.74 -13.10 -15.06
C GLY A 102 -0.46 -12.24 -13.83
N LEU A 103 0.74 -11.65 -13.73
CA LEU A 103 1.07 -10.68 -12.68
C LEU A 103 0.27 -9.38 -12.87
N ALA A 104 0.03 -8.95 -14.10
CA ALA A 104 -0.81 -7.79 -14.36
C ALA A 104 -2.24 -7.98 -13.81
N ARG A 105 -2.80 -9.20 -13.95
CA ARG A 105 -4.14 -9.52 -13.42
C ARG A 105 -4.24 -9.39 -11.91
N TYR A 106 -3.19 -9.68 -11.16
CA TYR A 106 -3.16 -9.43 -9.71
C TYR A 106 -3.49 -7.97 -9.38
N PHE A 107 -2.95 -7.00 -10.13
CA PHE A 107 -3.22 -5.59 -9.90
C PHE A 107 -4.60 -5.14 -10.37
N ASP A 108 -5.10 -5.73 -11.46
CA ASP A 108 -6.40 -5.39 -12.02
C ASP A 108 -7.56 -5.94 -11.16
N MET A 109 -7.42 -7.19 -10.69
CA MET A 109 -8.46 -7.92 -9.97
C MET A 109 -8.43 -7.64 -8.47
N ASP A 110 -7.28 -7.87 -7.83
CA ASP A 110 -7.19 -7.88 -6.37
C ASP A 110 -6.96 -6.46 -5.81
N LYS A 111 -6.56 -5.51 -6.68
CA LYS A 111 -6.29 -4.09 -6.34
C LYS A 111 -5.50 -3.92 -5.04
N PRO A 112 -4.34 -4.59 -4.92
CA PRO A 112 -3.57 -4.63 -3.68
C PRO A 112 -2.95 -3.26 -3.36
N GLU A 113 -2.74 -2.98 -2.08
CA GLU A 113 -2.06 -1.76 -1.61
C GLU A 113 -0.53 -1.87 -1.67
N VAL A 114 0.00 -2.33 -2.81
CA VAL A 114 1.44 -2.53 -3.05
C VAL A 114 1.88 -1.87 -4.37
N PRO A 115 3.18 -1.61 -4.58
CA PRO A 115 3.66 -1.04 -5.84
C PRO A 115 3.23 -1.90 -7.02
N ALA A 116 2.74 -1.28 -8.10
CA ALA A 116 2.42 -1.93 -9.38
C ALA A 116 3.56 -1.77 -10.40
N TYR A 117 4.82 -1.87 -9.92
CA TYR A 117 6.04 -1.71 -10.70
C TYR A 117 7.20 -2.45 -10.03
N GLY A 118 8.30 -2.68 -10.74
CA GLY A 118 9.57 -3.09 -10.15
C GLY A 118 9.66 -4.53 -9.64
N TYR A 119 8.74 -5.40 -10.04
CA TYR A 119 8.83 -6.82 -9.72
C TYR A 119 9.91 -7.48 -10.55
N ARG A 120 10.45 -8.59 -10.06
CA ARG A 120 11.34 -9.45 -10.84
C ARG A 120 10.90 -10.88 -10.73
N VAL A 121 11.32 -11.70 -11.69
CA VAL A 121 11.22 -13.16 -11.56
C VAL A 121 12.27 -13.61 -10.55
N GLU A 122 11.83 -14.11 -9.41
CA GLU A 122 12.70 -14.70 -8.40
C GLU A 122 12.93 -16.19 -8.65
N ARG A 123 11.85 -16.89 -9.02
CA ARG A 123 11.88 -18.33 -9.28
C ARG A 123 10.86 -18.70 -10.35
N ARG A 124 11.21 -19.69 -11.16
CA ARG A 124 10.36 -20.20 -12.24
C ARG A 124 10.34 -21.71 -12.20
N GLU A 125 9.14 -22.26 -12.31
CA GLU A 125 8.85 -23.66 -12.58
C GLU A 125 8.09 -23.76 -13.92
N ALA A 126 7.66 -24.95 -14.32
CA ALA A 126 7.04 -25.16 -15.64
C ALA A 126 5.71 -24.40 -15.79
N ASP A 127 4.88 -24.42 -14.76
CA ASP A 127 3.53 -23.88 -14.70
C ASP A 127 3.39 -22.69 -13.74
N ARG A 128 4.46 -22.31 -13.04
CA ARG A 128 4.46 -21.27 -11.99
C ARG A 128 5.64 -20.33 -12.07
N VAL A 129 5.41 -19.08 -11.67
CA VAL A 129 6.46 -18.07 -11.52
C VAL A 129 6.23 -17.30 -10.23
N LEU A 130 7.28 -17.22 -9.40
CA LEU A 130 7.32 -16.32 -8.26
C LEU A 130 7.92 -14.98 -8.71
N TYR A 131 7.12 -13.93 -8.53
CA TYR A 131 7.54 -12.56 -8.63
C TYR A 131 7.79 -11.98 -7.25
N SER A 132 8.88 -11.21 -7.09
CA SER A 132 9.15 -10.44 -5.88
C SER A 132 9.35 -8.97 -6.15
N PHE A 133 8.85 -8.15 -5.22
CA PHE A 133 9.20 -6.74 -5.08
C PHE A 133 10.09 -6.56 -3.87
N ASP A 134 11.22 -5.91 -4.09
CA ASP A 134 12.28 -5.83 -3.11
C ASP A 134 12.54 -4.44 -2.58
N VAL A 135 12.86 -4.41 -1.29
CA VAL A 135 13.34 -3.21 -0.61
C VAL A 135 14.61 -3.58 0.15
N GLY A 136 15.73 -2.95 -0.21
CA GLY A 136 17.01 -3.25 0.42
C GLY A 136 17.49 -4.69 0.21
N GLY A 137 17.13 -5.32 -0.91
CA GLY A 137 17.52 -6.69 -1.27
C GLY A 137 16.78 -7.79 -0.51
N ARG A 138 15.65 -7.44 0.13
CA ARG A 138 14.76 -8.35 0.84
C ARG A 138 13.37 -8.33 0.21
N THR A 139 12.76 -9.49 0.04
CA THR A 139 11.43 -9.64 -0.56
C THR A 139 10.35 -9.07 0.38
N LYS A 140 9.70 -7.97 -0.04
CA LYS A 140 8.63 -7.30 0.72
C LYS A 140 7.23 -7.54 0.16
N VAL A 141 7.15 -7.90 -1.12
CA VAL A 141 5.92 -8.38 -1.75
C VAL A 141 6.28 -9.60 -2.57
N ALA A 142 5.45 -10.64 -2.49
CA ALA A 142 5.61 -11.87 -3.25
C ALA A 142 4.29 -12.21 -3.93
N VAL A 143 4.36 -12.58 -5.21
CA VAL A 143 3.20 -13.01 -5.99
C VAL A 143 3.60 -14.25 -6.78
N VAL A 144 2.94 -15.37 -6.51
CA VAL A 144 3.03 -16.56 -7.35
C VAL A 144 1.92 -16.50 -8.37
N VAL A 145 2.30 -16.49 -9.65
CA VAL A 145 1.36 -16.70 -10.74
C VAL A 145 1.47 -18.14 -11.21
N ALA A 146 0.33 -18.73 -11.55
CA ALA A 146 0.26 -20.08 -12.08
C ALA A 146 -0.60 -20.11 -13.34
N ARG A 147 -0.27 -21.06 -14.22
CA ARG A 147 -0.97 -21.30 -15.47
C ARG A 147 -2.08 -22.33 -15.30
N ASP A 148 -3.23 -22.07 -15.92
CA ASP A 148 -4.33 -23.01 -16.11
C ASP A 148 -4.76 -23.66 -14.78
N GLN A 149 -5.00 -22.80 -13.78
CA GLN A 149 -5.53 -23.19 -12.48
C GLN A 149 -7.00 -23.63 -12.61
N ARG A 150 -7.49 -24.42 -11.65
CA ARG A 150 -8.90 -24.81 -11.59
C ARG A 150 -9.78 -23.55 -11.50
N ASP A 151 -10.78 -23.46 -12.37
CA ASP A 151 -11.72 -22.33 -12.47
C ASP A 151 -11.02 -20.96 -12.70
N ARG A 152 -9.79 -21.02 -13.24
CA ARG A 152 -8.84 -19.91 -13.41
C ARG A 152 -7.92 -20.17 -14.63
N PRO A 153 -8.49 -20.32 -15.84
CA PRO A 153 -7.76 -20.60 -17.08
C PRO A 153 -6.76 -19.48 -17.46
N GLY A 154 -5.66 -19.85 -18.12
CA GLY A 154 -4.58 -18.92 -18.47
C GLY A 154 -3.64 -18.63 -17.31
N TRP A 155 -2.73 -17.68 -17.49
CA TRP A 155 -1.85 -17.19 -16.42
C TRP A 155 -2.58 -16.18 -15.54
N GLY A 156 -2.47 -16.34 -14.22
CA GLY A 156 -3.00 -15.39 -13.26
C GLY A 156 -2.44 -15.63 -11.85
N PRO A 157 -2.79 -14.77 -10.88
CA PRO A 157 -2.35 -14.93 -9.51
C PRO A 157 -2.88 -16.23 -8.89
N GLU A 158 -2.01 -16.95 -8.19
CA GLU A 158 -2.39 -18.13 -7.38
C GLU A 158 -2.34 -17.77 -5.90
N THR A 159 -1.22 -17.20 -5.45
CA THR A 159 -1.05 -16.71 -4.08
C THR A 159 -0.27 -15.40 -4.07
N SER A 160 -0.60 -14.50 -3.14
CA SER A 160 0.11 -13.26 -2.92
C SER A 160 0.33 -13.01 -1.42
N ALA A 161 1.33 -12.19 -1.12
CA ALA A 161 1.67 -11.80 0.24
C ALA A 161 2.43 -10.48 0.25
N SER A 162 2.23 -9.67 1.29
CA SER A 162 2.98 -8.44 1.51
C SER A 162 3.38 -8.21 2.97
N CYS A 163 4.52 -7.56 3.16
CA CYS A 163 4.94 -6.99 4.44
C CYS A 163 4.20 -5.68 4.73
N ASP A 164 4.33 -5.16 5.95
CA ASP A 164 3.68 -3.92 6.37
C ASP A 164 4.04 -2.75 5.43
N PRO A 165 3.06 -1.89 5.06
CA PRO A 165 3.32 -0.71 4.23
C PRO A 165 4.50 0.16 4.70
N ALA A 166 4.82 0.19 5.99
CA ALA A 166 6.00 0.88 6.52
C ALA A 166 7.34 0.32 6.00
N GLU A 167 7.37 -0.92 5.53
CA GLU A 167 8.55 -1.58 4.93
C GLU A 167 8.69 -1.31 3.43
N LEU A 168 7.67 -0.72 2.78
CA LEU A 168 7.69 -0.38 1.35
C LEU A 168 8.37 0.98 1.10
N PRO A 169 8.83 1.29 -0.13
CA PRO A 169 9.53 2.53 -0.42
C PRO A 169 8.71 3.77 -0.07
N GLU A 170 9.35 4.78 0.52
CA GLU A 170 8.68 6.02 0.93
C GLU A 170 7.94 6.69 -0.25
N ARG A 171 8.58 6.71 -1.43
CA ARG A 171 7.99 7.22 -2.68
C ARG A 171 6.64 6.60 -3.05
N PHE A 172 6.43 5.34 -2.68
CA PHE A 172 5.16 4.63 -2.92
C PHE A 172 4.18 4.96 -1.80
N THR A 173 4.59 4.80 -0.54
CA THR A 173 3.69 5.05 0.59
C THR A 173 3.25 6.51 0.72
N ALA A 174 3.98 7.46 0.12
CA ALA A 174 3.56 8.85 0.03
C ALA A 174 2.32 9.06 -0.87
N THR A 175 1.96 8.07 -1.70
CA THR A 175 0.76 8.09 -2.56
C THR A 175 -0.39 7.26 -2.01
N THR A 176 -0.23 6.62 -0.84
CA THR A 176 -1.29 5.84 -0.19
C THR A 176 -2.01 6.67 0.87
N VAL A 177 -3.11 6.14 1.41
CA VAL A 177 -3.86 6.77 2.50
C VAL A 177 -3.12 6.71 3.85
N TRP A 178 -2.07 5.90 3.95
CA TRP A 178 -1.34 5.66 5.19
C TRP A 178 -0.31 6.76 5.45
N GLU A 179 -0.54 7.53 6.51
CA GLU A 179 0.43 8.47 7.02
C GLU A 179 1.29 7.79 8.09
N ILE A 180 2.48 7.38 7.68
CA ILE A 180 3.35 6.51 8.46
C ILE A 180 4.21 7.34 9.42
N TRP A 181 4.17 6.95 10.70
CA TRP A 181 4.94 7.57 11.78
C TRP A 181 6.33 6.94 11.89
N THR A 182 7.26 7.63 12.55
CA THR A 182 8.56 7.12 12.95
C THR A 182 8.70 7.01 14.46
N GLY A 183 9.52 6.06 14.92
CA GLY A 183 9.87 5.87 16.32
C GLY A 183 11.02 6.78 16.77
N ARG A 184 11.45 6.62 18.03
CA ARG A 184 12.60 7.35 18.60
C ARG A 184 13.91 7.06 17.89
N ASP A 185 14.03 5.88 17.30
CA ASP A 185 15.18 5.45 16.51
C ASP A 185 15.14 5.95 15.06
N GLY A 186 14.13 6.76 14.71
CA GLY A 186 13.93 7.29 13.36
C GLY A 186 13.37 6.26 12.37
N ARG A 187 13.17 5.00 12.79
CA ARG A 187 12.61 3.97 11.92
C ARG A 187 11.11 4.15 11.77
N ARG A 188 10.60 3.80 10.60
CA ARG A 188 9.17 3.80 10.31
C ARG A 188 8.46 2.76 11.19
N VAL A 189 7.35 3.17 11.77
CA VAL A 189 6.52 2.32 12.63
C VAL A 189 5.53 1.57 11.73
N PRO A 190 5.36 0.25 11.91
CA PRO A 190 4.36 -0.53 11.18
C PRO A 190 2.96 0.08 11.29
N VAL A 191 2.21 0.15 10.18
CA VAL A 191 0.84 0.70 10.17
C VAL A 191 -0.09 -0.16 11.02
N THR A 192 0.17 -1.46 11.13
CA THR A 192 -0.53 -2.36 12.06
C THR A 192 -0.42 -1.95 13.53
N ARG A 193 0.56 -1.09 13.86
CA ARG A 193 0.77 -0.55 15.21
C ARG A 193 0.33 0.90 15.33
N LEU A 194 0.73 1.75 14.39
CA LEU A 194 0.43 3.18 14.42
C LEU A 194 0.34 3.73 13.01
N TYR A 195 -0.78 4.38 12.71
CA TYR A 195 -0.97 5.11 11.47
C TYR A 195 -1.82 6.36 11.70
N THR A 196 -1.81 7.26 10.74
CA THR A 196 -2.90 8.23 10.56
C THR A 196 -3.45 8.10 9.16
N SER A 197 -4.75 8.34 8.98
CA SER A 197 -5.41 8.33 7.68
C SER A 197 -6.50 9.40 7.62
N PRO A 198 -6.87 9.87 6.42
CA PRO A 198 -8.11 10.62 6.26
C PRO A 198 -9.32 9.75 6.64
N GLY A 199 -10.41 10.41 7.04
CA GLY A 199 -11.69 9.75 7.20
C GLY A 199 -12.27 9.31 5.86
N PRO A 200 -13.04 8.21 5.82
CA PRO A 200 -13.69 7.73 4.61
C PRO A 200 -14.73 8.73 4.08
N ASP A 201 -14.57 9.13 2.83
CA ASP A 201 -15.50 10.05 2.15
C ASP A 201 -16.91 9.48 2.01
N HIS A 202 -17.03 8.16 1.80
CA HIS A 202 -18.33 7.50 1.67
C HIS A 202 -19.18 7.59 2.95
N CYS A 203 -18.55 7.68 4.12
CA CYS A 203 -19.24 7.93 5.39
C CYS A 203 -19.53 9.42 5.64
N GLY A 204 -19.12 10.32 4.74
CA GLY A 204 -19.13 11.77 4.96
C GLY A 204 -18.11 12.24 6.01
N TRP A 205 -17.05 11.46 6.27
CA TRP A 205 -16.05 11.74 7.31
C TRP A 205 -14.75 12.36 6.78
N GLY A 206 -14.71 12.77 5.51
CA GLY A 206 -13.49 13.28 4.85
C GLY A 206 -12.81 14.48 5.51
N SER A 207 -13.53 15.23 6.36
CA SER A 207 -12.96 16.33 7.15
C SER A 207 -12.24 15.87 8.44
N ALA A 208 -12.44 14.62 8.84
CA ALA A 208 -11.81 14.02 10.01
C ALA A 208 -10.50 13.30 9.65
N ARG A 209 -9.63 13.12 10.65
CA ARG A 209 -8.44 12.26 10.53
C ARG A 209 -8.45 11.23 11.65
N PHE A 210 -8.09 10.01 11.30
CA PHE A 210 -8.10 8.86 12.18
C PHE A 210 -6.68 8.50 12.53
N LEU A 211 -6.36 8.38 13.81
CA LEU A 211 -5.09 7.87 14.32
C LEU A 211 -5.35 6.51 14.95
N GLY A 212 -4.93 5.45 14.27
CA GLY A 212 -4.93 4.10 14.84
C GLY A 212 -3.69 3.89 15.69
N LEU A 213 -3.85 3.38 16.91
CA LEU A 213 -2.75 3.00 17.79
C LEU A 213 -3.11 1.69 18.51
N GLY A 214 -2.60 0.57 17.97
CA GLY A 214 -3.00 -0.76 18.41
C GLY A 214 -4.50 -1.00 18.21
N ASP A 215 -5.21 -1.31 19.30
CA ASP A 215 -6.66 -1.56 19.37
C ASP A 215 -7.51 -0.28 19.54
N ARG A 216 -6.88 0.90 19.47
CA ARG A 216 -7.54 2.19 19.71
C ARG A 216 -7.48 3.06 18.48
N ILE A 217 -8.57 3.80 18.27
CA ILE A 217 -8.67 4.81 17.23
C ILE A 217 -8.95 6.14 17.92
N TYR A 218 -8.19 7.16 17.58
CA TYR A 218 -8.37 8.55 18.01
C TYR A 218 -8.71 9.40 16.81
N VAL A 219 -9.51 10.45 17.02
CA VAL A 219 -10.08 11.20 15.90
C VAL A 219 -9.78 12.69 16.05
N ARG A 220 -9.22 13.27 15.00
CA ARG A 220 -9.25 14.71 14.76
C ARG A 220 -10.54 15.05 14.04
N ASP A 221 -11.48 15.72 14.71
CA ASP A 221 -12.79 16.01 14.14
C ASP A 221 -13.11 17.52 14.16
N PRO A 222 -12.46 18.32 13.29
CA PRO A 222 -12.63 19.77 13.30
C PRO A 222 -14.01 20.24 12.86
N ALA A 223 -14.73 19.45 12.07
CA ALA A 223 -16.06 19.77 11.56
C ALA A 223 -17.20 19.08 12.35
N GLY A 224 -16.86 18.28 13.36
CA GLY A 224 -17.85 17.58 14.19
C GLY A 224 -18.62 16.48 13.46
N VAL A 225 -18.07 15.92 12.38
CA VAL A 225 -18.77 14.92 11.55
C VAL A 225 -18.94 13.58 12.24
N LEU A 226 -18.14 13.29 13.27
CA LEU A 226 -18.30 12.14 14.17
C LEU A 226 -18.90 12.56 15.51
N ALA A 227 -18.57 13.75 15.99
CA ALA A 227 -19.08 14.27 17.27
C ALA A 227 -20.60 14.43 17.28
N ARG A 228 -21.19 14.91 16.17
CA ARG A 228 -22.65 15.11 16.03
C ARG A 228 -23.46 13.83 16.20
N ASP A 229 -22.87 12.70 15.80
CA ASP A 229 -23.48 11.37 15.89
C ASP A 229 -23.10 10.66 17.20
N GLY A 230 -22.42 11.37 18.10
CA GLY A 230 -22.05 10.87 19.42
C GLY A 230 -20.98 9.77 19.39
N PHE A 231 -20.19 9.66 18.32
CA PHE A 231 -19.21 8.57 18.15
C PHE A 231 -17.91 8.76 18.94
N LEU A 232 -17.68 9.93 19.54
CA LEU A 232 -16.46 10.24 20.28
C LEU A 232 -16.66 10.08 21.79
N GLY A 233 -15.65 9.54 22.49
CA GLY A 233 -15.66 9.41 23.95
C GLY A 233 -15.52 10.74 24.71
N ALA A 234 -15.01 11.77 24.04
CA ALA A 234 -14.92 13.15 24.51
C ALA A 234 -14.96 14.10 23.30
N PRO A 235 -15.14 15.42 23.51
CA PRO A 235 -15.05 16.40 22.42
C PRO A 235 -13.63 16.52 21.85
N TYR A 236 -13.51 16.76 20.55
CA TYR A 236 -12.27 17.19 19.93
C TYR A 236 -11.90 18.61 20.39
N VAL A 237 -10.62 18.83 20.70
CA VAL A 237 -10.10 20.15 21.09
C VAL A 237 -8.98 20.55 20.16
N GLY A 238 -9.25 21.48 19.23
CA GLY A 238 -8.30 21.89 18.19
C GLY A 238 -7.17 22.81 18.67
N ARG A 239 -7.22 23.32 19.90
CA ARG A 239 -6.12 24.07 20.50
C ARG A 239 -6.18 23.99 22.02
N LEU A 240 -5.27 23.22 22.61
CA LEU A 240 -5.02 23.24 24.03
C LEU A 240 -4.03 24.33 24.41
N ARG A 241 -4.25 24.97 25.55
CA ARG A 241 -3.31 25.95 26.13
C ARG A 241 -2.02 25.28 26.62
N ALA A 242 -2.14 24.09 27.20
CA ALA A 242 -1.04 23.27 27.68
C ALA A 242 -1.40 21.79 27.60
N LEU A 243 -0.39 20.92 27.54
CA LEU A 243 -0.58 19.48 27.72
C LEU A 243 -1.01 19.18 29.17
N PRO A 244 -1.79 18.10 29.40
CA PRO A 244 -1.99 17.58 30.75
C PRO A 244 -0.66 17.30 31.46
N ALA A 245 -0.62 17.49 32.78
CA ALA A 245 0.61 17.36 33.56
C ALA A 245 1.19 15.93 33.56
N ASP A 246 0.33 14.93 33.41
CA ASP A 246 0.65 13.51 33.34
C ASP A 246 0.81 12.99 31.90
N ALA A 247 0.69 13.85 30.89
CA ALA A 247 0.91 13.47 29.51
C ALA A 247 2.40 13.20 29.26
N TYR A 248 2.71 12.03 28.69
CA TYR A 248 4.06 11.61 28.35
C TYR A 248 4.26 11.55 26.84
N ASP A 249 5.48 11.86 26.42
CA ASP A 249 5.90 11.75 25.03
C ASP A 249 6.03 10.27 24.68
N THR A 250 5.27 9.81 23.68
CA THR A 250 5.34 8.41 23.23
C THR A 250 6.64 8.11 22.47
N GLY A 251 7.30 9.15 21.96
CA GLY A 251 8.46 9.05 21.09
C GLY A 251 8.11 8.92 19.61
N TYR A 252 6.82 8.81 19.24
CA TYR A 252 6.43 8.77 17.84
C TYR A 252 6.42 10.15 17.22
N ARG A 253 6.87 10.23 15.97
CA ARG A 253 7.00 11.47 15.19
C ARG A 253 6.42 11.30 13.79
N ARG A 254 5.86 12.37 13.23
CA ARG A 254 5.51 12.44 11.80
C ARG A 254 5.63 13.89 11.36
N ARG A 255 6.59 14.21 10.48
CA ARG A 255 6.91 15.61 10.12
C ARG A 255 7.14 16.44 11.39
N ASP A 256 6.39 17.52 11.61
CA ASP A 256 6.46 18.35 12.82
C ASP A 256 5.56 17.85 13.97
N GLU A 257 4.81 16.78 13.76
CA GLU A 257 3.90 16.20 14.74
C GLU A 257 4.61 15.27 15.73
N ARG A 258 4.18 15.34 16.99
CA ARG A 258 4.64 14.46 18.09
C ARG A 258 3.42 13.92 18.83
N LEU A 259 3.38 12.61 19.03
CA LEU A 259 2.27 11.96 19.75
C LEU A 259 2.57 11.88 21.26
N TRP A 260 1.61 12.36 22.05
CA TRP A 260 1.61 12.32 23.51
C TRP A 260 0.36 11.61 24.01
N LEU A 261 0.46 10.94 25.15
CA LEU A 261 -0.65 10.22 25.78
C LEU A 261 -0.67 10.45 27.28
N THR A 262 -1.85 10.37 27.88
CA THR A 262 -2.06 10.19 29.31
C THR A 262 -2.05 8.69 29.67
N PRO A 263 -1.87 8.31 30.95
CA PRO A 263 -1.87 6.92 31.37
C PRO A 263 -3.15 6.14 31.04
N ASP A 264 -4.31 6.81 31.09
CA ASP A 264 -5.62 6.22 30.75
C ASP A 264 -5.81 6.00 29.23
N ARG A 265 -5.00 6.67 28.41
CA ARG A 265 -5.03 6.66 26.95
C ARG A 265 -6.41 6.99 26.39
N ALA A 266 -7.20 7.81 27.08
CA ALA A 266 -8.53 8.23 26.64
C ALA A 266 -8.48 9.26 25.49
N THR A 267 -7.41 10.03 25.43
CA THR A 267 -7.17 11.07 24.43
C THR A 267 -5.74 10.97 23.90
N ALA A 268 -5.58 11.10 22.59
CA ALA A 268 -4.28 11.29 21.95
C ALA A 268 -4.01 12.79 21.83
N TYR A 269 -2.85 13.23 22.30
CA TYR A 269 -2.45 14.63 22.18
C TYR A 269 -1.41 14.76 21.08
N VAL A 270 -1.75 15.48 20.02
CA VAL A 270 -0.84 15.69 18.87
C VAL A 270 -0.27 17.09 18.98
N ARG A 271 1.03 17.16 19.29
CA ARG A 271 1.77 18.42 19.38
C ARG A 271 2.41 18.73 18.03
N THR A 272 2.17 19.93 17.52
CA THR A 272 2.75 20.45 16.29
C THR A 272 3.52 21.75 16.58
N SER A 273 4.08 22.37 15.54
CA SER A 273 4.63 23.72 15.62
C SER A 273 3.58 24.80 15.99
N HIS A 274 2.30 24.54 15.74
CA HIS A 274 1.21 25.52 15.93
C HIS A 274 0.44 25.39 17.25
N GLY A 275 0.72 24.34 18.03
CA GLY A 275 0.04 24.09 19.30
C GLY A 275 -0.13 22.60 19.58
N VAL A 276 -1.12 22.29 20.41
CA VAL A 276 -1.48 20.91 20.77
C VAL A 276 -2.96 20.71 20.50
N GLU A 277 -3.28 19.65 19.76
CA GLU A 277 -4.65 19.19 19.56
C GLU A 277 -4.94 17.99 20.48
N ALA A 278 -6.19 17.86 20.94
CA ALA A 278 -6.66 16.72 21.72
C ALA A 278 -7.63 15.90 20.87
N TRP A 279 -7.20 14.71 20.47
CA TRP A 279 -7.93 13.79 19.60
C TRP A 279 -8.60 12.73 20.48
N PRO A 280 -9.91 12.82 20.71
CA PRO A 280 -10.63 11.87 21.55
C PRO A 280 -10.65 10.48 20.93
N ARG A 281 -10.74 9.46 21.78
CA ARG A 281 -10.93 8.08 21.34
C ARG A 281 -12.31 7.90 20.70
N LEU A 282 -12.36 7.17 19.59
CA LEU A 282 -13.58 6.67 18.96
C LEU A 282 -14.23 5.61 19.86
N LYS A 283 -15.56 5.65 20.00
CA LYS A 283 -16.31 4.61 20.72
C LYS A 283 -16.22 3.27 19.99
N ALA A 284 -16.34 2.17 20.73
CA ALA A 284 -16.37 0.84 20.14
C ALA A 284 -17.65 0.64 19.30
N GLY A 285 -17.56 -0.16 18.23
CA GLY A 285 -18.70 -0.52 17.39
C GLY A 285 -19.19 0.57 16.44
N VAL A 286 -18.43 1.66 16.27
CA VAL A 286 -18.75 2.70 15.28
C VAL A 286 -18.40 2.19 13.89
N ASN A 287 -19.41 2.06 13.05
CA ASN A 287 -19.31 1.82 11.62
C ASN A 287 -20.16 2.88 10.90
N CYS A 288 -19.93 3.09 9.61
CA CYS A 288 -20.86 3.86 8.78
C CYS A 288 -21.73 2.89 7.96
N ASP A 289 -22.96 3.32 7.70
CA ASP A 289 -23.94 2.59 6.89
C ASP A 289 -23.77 2.88 5.39
#